data_AF-A0A511XKS5-F1
#
_entry.id   AF-A0A511XKS5-F1
#
_cell.length_a   1.000
_cell.length_b   1.000
_cell.length_c   1.000
_cell.angle_alpha   90.00
_cell.angle_beta   90.00
_cell.angle_gamma   90.00
#
_symmetry.space_group_name_H-M   'P 1'
#
loop_
_entity.id
_entity.type
_entity.pdbx_description
1 polymer ?
#
loop_
_entity_poly.entity_id
_entity_poly.type
_entity_poly.pdbx_seq_one_letter_code
_entity_poly.pdbx_strand_id
1 'polypeptide(L)'
;MQLSPDPLNPATVPRLSDTTGIALAMAMTATHQLPLESGSPVQLPPQARGIFPLIDGVNTVADIAARLETRGVEADQFRDVWRKTVQALAHTGLLQFTQGRS
;
A
#
# COMPACT_ATOMS: atom_id res chain seq x y z
N MET A 1 25.32 -4.25 -0.46
CA MET A 1 24.26 -3.56 0.30
C MET A 1 23.11 -3.32 -0.65
N GLN A 2 21.98 -4.02 -0.50
CA GLN A 2 20.84 -3.87 -1.40
C GLN A 2 20.00 -2.70 -0.88
N LEU A 3 19.98 -1.59 -1.63
CA LEU A 3 19.12 -0.44 -1.32
C LEU A 3 17.68 -0.87 -1.57
N SER A 4 16.86 -0.92 -0.51
CA SER A 4 15.42 -1.11 -0.66
C SER A 4 14.88 0.02 -1.56
N PRO A 5 14.09 -0.29 -2.59
CA PRO A 5 13.47 0.73 -3.45
C PRO A 5 12.67 1.75 -2.64
N ASP A 6 12.74 3.02 -3.05
CA ASP A 6 11.95 4.10 -2.43
C ASP A 6 10.45 3.81 -2.62
N PRO A 7 9.68 3.65 -1.53
CA PRO A 7 8.25 3.36 -1.62
C PRO A 7 7.43 4.53 -2.18
N LEU A 8 7.97 5.75 -2.21
CA LEU A 8 7.33 6.92 -2.81
C LEU A 8 7.75 7.15 -4.27
N ASN A 9 8.72 6.39 -4.78
CA ASN A 9 9.10 6.46 -6.19
C ASN A 9 7.97 5.90 -7.07
N PRO A 10 7.43 6.69 -8.03
CA PRO A 10 6.33 6.26 -8.89
C PRO A 10 6.61 4.98 -9.69
N ALA A 11 7.87 4.67 -10.01
CA ALA A 11 8.29 3.49 -10.76
C ALA A 11 8.43 2.21 -9.91
N THR A 12 8.26 2.32 -8.59
CA THR A 12 8.35 1.18 -7.68
C THR A 12 7.09 0.32 -7.77
N VAL A 13 7.25 -1.00 -7.73
CA VAL A 13 6.15 -1.97 -7.67
C VAL A 13 5.96 -2.44 -6.23
N PRO A 14 4.85 -2.08 -5.56
CA PRO A 14 4.52 -2.59 -4.23
C PRO A 14 4.03 -4.04 -4.30
N ARG A 15 4.39 -4.82 -3.29
CA ARG A 15 4.01 -6.23 -3.14
C ARG A 15 3.62 -6.53 -1.69
N LEU A 16 2.58 -7.33 -1.51
CA LEU A 16 2.22 -7.84 -0.20
C LEU A 16 2.94 -9.16 0.10
N SER A 17 3.46 -9.28 1.32
CA SER A 17 4.04 -10.52 1.85
C SER A 17 2.94 -11.35 2.46
N ASP A 18 2.88 -12.64 2.10
CA ASP A 18 2.05 -13.66 2.78
C ASP A 18 0.54 -13.38 2.84
N THR A 19 0.04 -12.43 2.05
CA THR A 19 -1.38 -12.08 1.96
C THR A 19 -1.72 -11.46 0.59
N THR A 20 -3.02 -11.20 0.37
CA THR A 20 -3.51 -10.51 -0.84
C THR A 20 -4.11 -9.15 -0.49
N GLY A 21 -4.16 -8.26 -1.48
CA GLY A 21 -4.75 -6.93 -1.32
C GLY A 21 -6.21 -6.95 -0.85
N ILE A 22 -6.98 -7.92 -1.37
CA ILE A 22 -8.38 -8.12 -1.00
C ILE A 22 -8.48 -8.61 0.46
N ALA A 23 -7.69 -9.62 0.84
CA ALA A 23 -7.67 -10.12 2.20
C ALA A 23 -7.31 -9.03 3.22
N LEU A 24 -6.33 -8.19 2.89
CA LEU A 24 -5.90 -7.07 3.74
C LEU A 24 -7.00 -6.01 3.89
N ALA A 25 -7.70 -5.67 2.79
CA ALA A 25 -8.82 -4.74 2.81
C ALA A 25 -9.97 -5.23 3.69
N MET A 26 -10.26 -6.54 3.66
CA MET A 26 -11.28 -7.17 4.49
C MET A 26 -10.87 -7.28 5.96
N ALA A 27 -9.59 -7.51 6.25
CA ALA A 27 -9.07 -7.60 7.62
C ALA A 27 -9.10 -6.24 8.34
N MET A 28 -9.06 -5.13 7.59
CA MET A 28 -9.14 -3.79 8.17
C MET A 28 -10.50 -3.58 8.85
N THR A 29 -10.49 -3.17 10.12
CA THR A 29 -11.70 -2.99 10.94
C THR A 29 -12.50 -1.74 10.55
N ALA A 30 -13.73 -1.61 11.07
CA ALA A 30 -14.54 -0.40 10.90
C ALA A 30 -13.85 0.87 11.45
N THR A 31 -12.96 0.73 12.44
CA THR A 31 -12.14 1.81 13.02
C THR A 31 -10.81 2.05 12.28
N HIS A 32 -10.65 1.43 11.10
CA HIS A 32 -9.47 1.57 10.24
C HIS A 32 -8.18 1.02 10.85
N GLN A 33 -8.29 0.04 11.74
CA GLN A 33 -7.15 -0.70 12.25
C GLN A 33 -6.94 -1.95 11.41
N LEU A 34 -5.69 -2.32 11.19
CA LEU A 34 -5.32 -3.61 10.65
C LEU A 34 -4.80 -4.49 11.80
N PRO A 35 -5.54 -5.55 12.19
CA PRO A 35 -5.04 -6.53 13.13
C PRO A 35 -3.82 -7.24 12.54
N LEU A 36 -2.80 -7.45 13.37
CA LEU A 36 -1.65 -8.27 13.02
C LEU A 36 -1.74 -9.60 13.76
N GLU A 37 -1.29 -10.69 13.14
CA GLU A 37 -1.23 -12.00 13.80
C GLU A 37 -0.31 -11.99 15.02
N SER A 38 0.73 -11.16 14.97
CA SER A 38 1.60 -10.87 16.10
C SER A 38 1.86 -9.37 16.20
N GLY A 39 1.88 -8.85 17.43
CA GLY A 39 2.09 -7.42 17.70
C GLY A 39 0.81 -6.61 17.86
N SER A 40 0.97 -5.28 17.92
CA SER A 40 -0.14 -4.35 18.09
C SER A 40 -0.84 -4.05 16.76
N PRO A 41 -2.18 -3.87 16.75
CA PRO A 41 -2.89 -3.44 15.56
C PRO A 41 -2.34 -2.12 15.02
N VAL A 42 -2.29 -1.99 13.69
CA VAL A 42 -1.78 -0.80 13.02
C VAL A 42 -2.94 0.11 12.63
N GLN A 43 -2.88 1.37 13.02
CA GLN A 43 -3.85 2.37 12.54
C GLN A 43 -3.50 2.79 11.12
N LEU A 44 -4.49 2.73 10.21
CA LEU A 44 -4.34 3.12 8.81
C LEU A 44 -5.28 4.28 8.44
N PRO A 45 -4.96 5.03 7.38
CA PRO A 45 -5.92 5.91 6.74
C PRO A 45 -7.15 5.11 6.26
N PRO A 46 -8.38 5.64 6.38
CA PRO A 46 -9.59 4.97 5.87
C PRO A 46 -9.49 4.56 4.40
N GLN A 47 -8.85 5.41 3.59
CA GLN A 47 -8.69 5.24 2.14
C GLN A 47 -7.73 4.11 1.78
N ALA A 48 -6.87 3.65 2.70
CA ALA A 48 -5.94 2.55 2.46
C ALA A 48 -6.69 1.25 2.05
N ARG A 49 -7.91 1.05 2.56
CA ARG A 49 -8.78 -0.08 2.19
C ARG A 49 -9.05 -0.15 0.68
N GLY A 50 -9.19 1.00 0.02
CA GLY A 50 -9.40 1.06 -1.43
C GLY A 50 -8.13 0.86 -2.25
N ILE A 51 -6.96 1.08 -1.65
CA ILE A 51 -5.65 0.92 -2.30
C ILE A 51 -5.21 -0.54 -2.29
N PHE A 52 -5.39 -1.26 -1.17
CA PHE A 52 -4.87 -2.62 -1.03
C PHE A 52 -5.23 -3.57 -2.17
N PRO A 53 -6.49 -3.63 -2.67
CA PRO A 53 -6.84 -4.52 -3.79
C PRO A 53 -6.11 -4.21 -5.11
N LEU A 54 -5.48 -3.04 -5.23
CA LEU A 54 -4.69 -2.64 -6.39
C LEU A 54 -3.21 -3.06 -6.28
N ILE A 55 -2.78 -3.51 -5.10
CA ILE A 55 -1.42 -4.03 -4.87
C ILE A 55 -1.39 -5.50 -5.30
N ASP A 56 -1.01 -5.74 -6.55
CA ASP A 56 -0.93 -7.07 -7.16
C ASP A 56 0.51 -7.54 -7.40
N GLY A 57 1.51 -6.74 -7.02
CA GLY A 57 2.92 -7.05 -7.26
C GLY A 57 3.36 -6.91 -8.72
N VAL A 58 2.53 -6.26 -9.56
CA VAL A 58 2.83 -5.99 -10.98
C VAL A 58 2.75 -4.50 -11.28
N ASN A 59 1.70 -3.83 -10.85
CA ASN A 59 1.50 -2.41 -11.13
C ASN A 59 2.44 -1.54 -10.30
N THR A 60 2.97 -0.48 -10.92
CA THR A 60 3.77 0.51 -10.21
C THR A 60 2.91 1.41 -9.32
N VAL A 61 3.54 2.17 -8.42
CA VAL A 61 2.86 3.21 -7.63
C VAL A 61 2.16 4.23 -8.55
N ALA A 62 2.76 4.58 -9.69
CA ALA A 62 2.14 5.44 -10.70
C ALA A 62 0.89 4.81 -11.32
N ASP A 63 0.95 3.52 -11.69
CA ASP A 63 -0.20 2.81 -12.26
C ASP A 63 -1.37 2.73 -11.28
N ILE A 64 -1.07 2.50 -9.99
CA ILE A 64 -2.07 2.49 -8.93
C ILE A 64 -2.71 3.88 -8.77
N ALA A 65 -1.89 4.95 -8.79
CA ALA A 65 -2.38 6.33 -8.74
C ALA A 65 -3.33 6.62 -9.90
N ALA A 66 -2.91 6.31 -11.14
CA ALA A 66 -3.71 6.53 -12.34
C ALA A 66 -5.04 5.76 -12.30
N ARG A 67 -5.06 4.53 -11.77
CA ARG A 67 -6.29 3.74 -11.60
C ARG A 67 -7.26 4.33 -10.59
N LEU A 68 -6.76 5.06 -9.58
CA LEU A 68 -7.60 5.71 -8.58
C LEU A 68 -8.08 7.09 -9.07
N GLU A 69 -7.29 7.75 -9.91
CA GLU A 69 -7.68 8.99 -10.59
C GLU A 69 -8.92 8.79 -11.47
N THR A 70 -9.02 7.65 -12.20
CA THR A 70 -10.25 7.32 -12.95
C THR A 70 -11.49 7.12 -12.08
N ARG A 71 -11.32 7.03 -10.75
CA ARG A 71 -12.37 6.89 -9.74
C ARG A 71 -12.56 8.19 -8.93
N GLY A 72 -11.93 9.30 -9.36
CA GLY A 72 -12.04 10.62 -8.74
C GLY A 72 -11.11 10.87 -7.55
N VAL A 73 -10.03 10.09 -7.42
CA VAL A 73 -9.00 10.33 -6.39
C VAL A 73 -7.81 11.05 -7.02
N GLU A 74 -7.63 12.31 -6.67
CA GLU A 74 -6.54 13.14 -7.19
C GLU A 74 -5.15 12.56 -6.83
N ALA A 75 -4.17 12.73 -7.71
CA ALA A 75 -2.81 12.18 -7.52
C ALA A 75 -2.15 12.64 -6.21
N ASP A 76 -2.34 13.92 -5.83
CA ASP A 76 -1.83 14.46 -4.56
C ASP A 76 -2.49 13.82 -3.34
N GLN A 77 -3.81 13.56 -3.42
CA GLN A 77 -4.55 12.86 -2.37
C GLN A 77 -4.06 11.41 -2.24
N PHE A 78 -3.87 10.72 -3.36
CA PHE A 78 -3.29 9.38 -3.37
C PHE A 78 -1.90 9.38 -2.72
N ARG A 79 -1.01 10.30 -3.11
CA ARG A 79 0.35 10.38 -2.58
C ARG A 79 0.37 10.54 -1.06
N ASP A 80 -0.50 11.40 -0.50
CA ASP A 80 -0.57 11.58 0.95
C ASP A 80 -1.05 10.32 1.68
N VAL A 81 -2.12 9.69 1.19
CA VAL A 81 -2.64 8.44 1.75
C VAL A 81 -1.62 7.30 1.63
N TRP A 82 -0.97 7.18 0.47
CA TRP A 82 0.06 6.18 0.21
C TRP A 82 1.21 6.32 1.21
N ARG A 83 1.78 7.52 1.35
CA ARG A 83 2.85 7.81 2.31
C ARG A 83 2.46 7.41 3.73
N LYS A 84 1.26 7.79 4.20
CA LYS A 84 0.77 7.42 5.53
C LYS A 84 0.62 5.91 5.71
N THR A 85 0.12 5.22 4.67
CA THR A 85 -0.05 3.76 4.67
C THR A 85 1.29 3.05 4.75
N VAL A 86 2.25 3.45 3.93
CA VAL A 86 3.62 2.91 3.94
C VAL A 86 4.28 3.11 5.29
N GLN A 87 4.20 4.33 5.84
CA GLN A 87 4.80 4.64 7.14
C GLN A 87 4.18 3.79 8.27
N ALA A 88 2.87 3.61 8.25
CA ALA A 88 2.16 2.79 9.23
C ALA A 88 2.56 1.30 9.14
N LEU A 89 2.79 0.77 7.94
CA LEU A 89 3.14 -0.62 7.71
C LEU A 89 4.65 -0.90 7.71
N ALA A 90 5.50 0.12 7.82
CA ALA A 90 6.96 -0.01 7.66
C ALA A 90 7.58 -1.04 8.61
N HIS A 91 7.01 -1.22 9.81
CA HIS A 91 7.51 -2.14 10.83
C HIS A 91 6.89 -3.55 10.76
N THR A 92 5.91 -3.79 9.90
CA THR A 92 5.18 -5.07 9.85
C THR A 92 5.78 -6.06 8.85
N GLY A 93 6.55 -5.59 7.87
CA GLY A 93 7.06 -6.42 6.78
C GLY A 93 6.01 -6.89 5.77
N LEU A 94 4.73 -6.50 5.95
CA LEU A 94 3.62 -6.86 5.07
C LEU A 94 3.73 -6.22 3.69
N LEU A 95 4.35 -5.03 3.60
CA LEU A 95 4.48 -4.29 2.35
C LEU A 95 5.95 -4.21 1.94
N GLN A 96 6.25 -4.77 0.78
CA GLN A 96 7.57 -4.78 0.17
C GLN A 96 7.55 -4.04 -1.16
N PHE A 97 8.74 -3.69 -1.64
CA PHE A 97 8.92 -2.85 -2.81
C PHE A 97 10.00 -3.41 -3.72
N THR A 98 9.72 -3.43 -5.02
CA THR A 98 10.66 -3.84 -6.07
C THR A 98 10.75 -2.76 -7.14
N GLN A 99 11.87 -2.70 -7.86
CA GLN A 99 11.98 -1.80 -9.01
C GLN A 99 11.09 -2.31 -10.14
N GLY A 100 10.26 -1.44 -10.72
CA GLY A 100 9.59 -1.74 -11.98
C GLY A 100 10.62 -1.95 -13.09
N ARG A 101 10.34 -2.87 -14.02
CA ARG A 101 11.16 -2.96 -15.24
C ARG A 101 10.85 -1.73 -16.10
N SER A 102 11.86 -0.88 -16.28
CA SER A 102 11.86 0.23 -17.25
C SER A 102 11.70 -0.27 -18.68
#